data_AF-A0A942N9Q0-F1
#
_entry.id   AF-A0A942N9Q0-F1
#
_cell.length_a   1.000
_cell.length_b   1.000
_cell.length_c   1.000
_cell.angle_alpha   90.00
_cell.angle_beta   90.00
_cell.angle_gamma   90.00
#
_symmetry.space_group_name_H-M   'P 1'
#
loop_
_entity.id
_entity.type
_entity.pdbx_description
1 polymer ?
#
loop_
_entity_poly.entity_id
_entity_poly.type
_entity_poly.pdbx_seq_one_letter_code
_entity_poly.pdbx_strand_id
1 'polypeptide(L)' 'MTCHAAIVARELGMPSIVATKVATKVLRNGDLVEVDANKGIIRKIK' A
#
# COMPACT_ATOMS: atom_id res chain seq x y z
N MET A 1 5.90 -13.72 -5.48
CA MET A 1 4.55 -13.15 -5.21
C MET A 1 4.06 -12.50 -6.49
N THR A 2 3.23 -13.19 -7.27
CA THR A 2 2.70 -12.71 -8.55
C THR A 2 1.20 -12.46 -8.38
N CYS A 3 0.82 -11.24 -8.01
CA CYS A 3 -0.58 -10.80 -8.05
C CYS A 3 -0.72 -9.71 -9.11
N HIS A 4 -1.90 -9.62 -9.74
CA HIS A 4 -2.19 -8.61 -10.76
C HIS A 4 -1.86 -7.20 -10.27
N ALA A 5 -2.22 -6.87 -9.03
CA ALA A 5 -1.95 -5.56 -8.46
C ALA A 5 -0.45 -5.23 -8.31
N ALA A 6 0.39 -6.21 -7.92
CA ALA A 6 1.82 -5.98 -7.75
C ALA A 6 2.57 -5.87 -9.07
N ILE A 7 2.12 -6.58 -10.11
CA ILE A 7 2.72 -6.48 -11.44
C ILE A 7 2.38 -5.11 -12.05
N VAL A 8 1.10 -4.74 -12.04
CA VAL A 8 0.64 -3.44 -12.55
C VAL A 8 1.31 -2.29 -11.81
N ALA A 9 1.44 -2.34 -10.49
CA ALA A 9 2.12 -1.30 -9.73
C ALA A 9 3.62 -1.17 -10.08
N ARG A 10 4.30 -2.29 -10.33
CA ARG A 10 5.70 -2.29 -10.77
C ARG A 10 5.86 -1.67 -12.16
N GLU A 11 4.92 -1.95 -13.07
CA GLU A 11 4.91 -1.34 -14.41
C GLU A 11 4.58 0.16 -14.37
N LEU A 12 3.73 0.58 -13.44
CA LEU A 12 3.39 1.99 -13.22
C LEU A 12 4.45 2.77 -12.43
N GLY A 13 5.53 2.11 -11.97
CA GLY A 13 6.56 2.74 -11.13
C GLY A 13 6.04 3.24 -9.78
N MET A 14 4.88 2.75 -9.33
CA MET A 14 4.27 3.16 -8.08
C MET A 14 4.61 2.19 -6.93
N PRO A 15 4.83 2.69 -5.71
CA PRO A 15 5.01 1.84 -4.54
C PRO A 15 3.72 1.06 -4.25
N SER A 16 3.80 -0.27 -4.19
CA SER A 16 2.67 -1.12 -3.81
C SER A 16 3.01 -2.04 -2.65
N ILE A 17 2.11 -2.09 -1.68
CA ILE A 17 2.13 -3.07 -0.59
C ILE A 17 0.87 -3.93 -0.74
N VAL A 18 1.06 -5.24 -0.91
CA VAL A 18 -0.02 -6.21 -1.13
C VAL A 18 -0.11 -7.19 0.05
N ALA A 19 -1.27 -7.85 0.19
CA ALA A 19 -1.57 -8.79 1.28
C ALA A 19 -1.62 -8.18 2.70
N THR A 20 -2.00 -6.91 2.83
CA THR A 20 -2.28 -6.28 4.12
C THR A 20 -3.60 -6.79 4.70
N LYS A 21 -3.52 -7.55 5.81
CA LYS A 21 -4.71 -8.20 6.42
C LYS A 21 -5.77 -7.22 6.93
N VAL A 22 -5.38 -6.01 7.31
CA VAL A 22 -6.26 -5.05 8.01
C VAL A 22 -6.24 -3.64 7.43
N ALA A 23 -5.53 -3.38 6.32
CA ALA A 23 -5.35 -2.02 5.82
C ALA A 23 -6.67 -1.30 5.55
N THR A 24 -7.65 -1.97 4.93
CA THR A 24 -8.96 -1.40 4.61
C THR A 24 -9.86 -1.17 5.84
N LYS A 25 -9.55 -1.78 6.99
CA LYS A 25 -10.26 -1.54 8.25
C LYS A 25 -9.65 -0.39 9.05
N VAL A 26 -8.33 -0.21 8.93
CA VAL A 26 -7.56 0.80 9.66
C VAL A 26 -7.56 2.14 8.93
N LEU A 27 -7.47 2.11 7.59
CA LEU A 27 -7.47 3.30 6.74
C LEU A 27 -8.89 3.61 6.28
N ARG A 28 -9.29 4.87 6.40
CA ARG A 28 -10.56 5.39 5.89
C ARG A 28 -10.32 6.38 4.75
N ASN A 29 -11.34 6.54 3.93
CA ASN A 29 -11.30 7.51 2.83
C ASN A 29 -11.08 8.92 3.40
N GLY A 30 -10.12 9.65 2.82
CA GLY A 30 -9.73 10.99 3.30
C GLY A 30 -8.54 11.00 4.27
N ASP A 31 -8.06 9.82 4.72
CA ASP A 31 -6.87 9.75 5.56
C ASP A 31 -5.59 10.01 4.77
N LEU A 32 -4.73 10.88 5.31
CA LEU A 32 -3.38 11.06 4.78
C LEU A 32 -2.50 9.93 5.29
N VAL A 33 -1.88 9.19 4.38
CA VAL A 33 -1.02 8.05 4.70
C VAL A 33 0.35 8.17 4.04
N GLU A 34 1.39 7.79 4.78
CA GLU A 34 2.74 7.57 4.30
C GLU A 34 2.92 6.08 4.03
N VAL A 35 3.45 5.74 2.85
CA VAL A 35 3.66 4.36 2.42
C VAL A 35 5.13 4.17 2.10
N ASP A 36 5.81 3.32 2.88
CA ASP A 36 7.18 2.87 2.60
C ASP A 36 7.13 1.43 2.05
N ALA A 37 7.22 1.31 0.72
CA ALA A 37 7.18 0.02 0.04
C ALA A 37 8.47 -0.80 0.17
N ASN A 38 9.60 -0.20 0.57
CA ASN A 38 10.85 -0.93 0.80
C ASN A 38 10.79 -1.69 2.14
N LYS A 39 10.27 -1.03 3.18
CA LYS A 39 10.10 -1.63 4.51
C LYS A 39 8.75 -2.32 4.70
N GLY A 40 7.79 -2.09 3.79
CA GLY A 40 6.42 -2.59 3.90
C GLY A 40 5.63 -1.92 5.02
N ILE A 41 5.94 -0.65 5.34
CA ILE A 41 5.34 0.09 6.46
C ILE A 41 4.33 1.10 5.92
N ILE A 42 3.16 1.17 6.57
CA ILE A 42 2.14 2.19 6.30
C ILE A 42 1.92 2.98 7.58
N ARG A 43 1.97 4.30 7.50
CA ARG A 43 1.75 5.21 8.64
C ARG A 43 0.66 6.20 8.29
N LYS A 44 -0.21 6.53 9.24
CA LYS A 44 -1.22 7.58 9.06
C LYS A 44 -0.64 8.91 9.56
N ILE A 45 -0.69 9.94 8.72
CA ILE A 45 -0.01 11.23 8.96
C ILE A 45 -0.95 12.26 9.59
N LYS A 46 -2.27 12.16 9.39
CA LYS A 46 -3.31 12.81 10.21
C LYS A 46 -4.68 12.25 9.81
#